data_AF-A0AAQ4PJD3-F1
#
_entry.id   AF-A0AAQ4PJD3-F1
#
_cell.length_a   1.000
_cell.length_b   1.000
_cell.length_c   1.000
_cell.angle_alpha   90.00
_cell.angle_beta   90.00
_cell.angle_gamma   90.00
#
_symmetry.space_group_name_H-M   'P 1'
#
loop_
_entity.id
_entity.type
_entity.pdbx_description
1 polymer ?
#
loop_
_entity_poly.entity_id
_entity_poly.type
_entity_poly.pdbx_seq_one_letter_code
_entity_poly.pdbx_strand_id
1 'polypeptide(L)'
;MGSNTRDEEVLQRIEREVRMREGASKLLAACSRREQALEASKSLLTCNARILALLSQLQQMRKDEILQRVGRRPSEDAPPCLGKVSLSDLRIPLMWKDSEYFKNKGELQRCAVFCLLQCGTEIHDTDLVMVDRTLTDICFEGATLFDQAAPAFQLRVELYSSCAVEEFSPAAPGPRRASCLGGSVGCSSGKKIRAAFESAAACGSGGGNAGPPLPPPPAPLGPKYHLLAHTTLRIQHVQEGFKTHDLSLAATEDNPFWLPLYGNMCCRLAAQPVCMTQPVTSGHLRVKVPFVFPVNVHILTSRPRLGESRCPVLSFSWERS
;
A
#
# COMPACT_ATOMS: atom_id res chain seq x y z
N MET A 1 16.07 16.70 20.85
CA MET A 1 17.06 15.86 20.14
C MET A 1 16.46 14.64 19.42
N GLY A 2 15.19 14.26 19.61
CA GLY A 2 14.60 13.06 18.98
C GLY A 2 13.87 13.25 17.64
N SER A 3 13.89 14.44 17.04
CA SER A 3 13.17 14.69 15.79
C SER A 3 14.04 14.37 14.55
N ASN A 4 15.33 14.71 14.62
CA ASN A 4 16.31 14.38 13.57
C ASN A 4 16.48 12.86 13.36
N THR A 5 16.37 12.05 14.41
CA THR A 5 16.51 10.59 14.32
C THR A 5 15.35 9.92 13.56
N ARG A 6 14.11 10.40 13.75
CA ARG A 6 12.93 9.87 13.04
C ARG A 6 12.93 10.26 11.56
N ASP A 7 13.35 11.49 11.26
CA ASP A 7 13.54 11.95 9.88
C ASP A 7 14.60 11.11 9.15
N GLU A 8 15.72 10.82 9.81
CA GLU A 8 16.76 9.93 9.28
C GLU A 8 16.25 8.50 9.04
N GLU A 9 15.46 7.94 9.95
CA GLU A 9 14.83 6.61 9.76
C GLU A 9 13.90 6.56 8.54
N VAL A 10 13.07 7.59 8.35
CA VAL A 10 12.16 7.67 7.18
C VAL A 10 12.97 7.88 5.90
N LEU A 11 14.02 8.70 5.91
CA LEU A 11 14.93 8.87 4.77
C LEU A 11 15.61 7.55 4.38
N GLN A 12 16.10 6.79 5.36
CA GLN A 12 16.70 5.47 5.11
C GLN A 12 15.69 4.48 4.50
N ARG A 13 14.42 4.51 4.94
CA ARG A 13 13.35 3.72 4.33
C ARG A 13 13.10 4.14 2.88
N ILE A 14 13.05 5.45 2.59
CA ILE A 14 12.91 5.96 1.22
C ILE A 14 14.08 5.48 0.33
N GLU A 15 15.32 5.63 0.81
CA GLU A 15 16.50 5.18 0.05
C GLU A 15 16.50 3.67 -0.21
N ARG A 16 15.99 2.88 0.73
CA ARG A 16 15.79 1.43 0.53
C ARG A 16 14.77 1.18 -0.57
N GLU A 17 13.60 1.80 -0.51
CA GLU A 17 12.55 1.63 -1.52
C GLU A 17 12.98 2.12 -2.91
N VAL A 18 13.76 3.21 -3.00
CA VAL A 18 14.34 3.69 -4.27
C VAL A 18 15.29 2.65 -4.87
N ARG A 19 16.15 2.03 -4.05
CA ARG A 19 17.03 0.94 -4.52
C ARG A 19 16.23 -0.29 -4.94
N MET A 20 15.16 -0.64 -4.23
CA MET A 20 14.25 -1.73 -4.61
C MET A 20 13.59 -1.44 -5.97
N ARG A 21 13.10 -0.21 -6.17
CA ARG A 21 12.54 0.24 -7.45
C ARG A 21 13.56 0.12 -8.58
N GLU A 22 14.79 0.61 -8.39
CA GLU A 22 15.85 0.51 -9.40
C GLU A 22 16.21 -0.95 -9.72
N GLY A 23 16.24 -1.81 -8.72
CA GLY A 23 16.42 -3.26 -8.88
C GLY A 23 15.32 -3.88 -9.71
N ALA A 24 14.05 -3.56 -9.42
CA ALA A 24 12.89 -4.04 -10.16
C ALA A 24 12.90 -3.52 -11.61
N SER A 25 13.33 -2.28 -11.87
CA SER A 25 13.47 -1.75 -13.24
C SER A 25 14.52 -2.51 -14.05
N LYS A 26 15.67 -2.82 -13.44
CA LYS A 26 16.73 -3.61 -14.08
C LYS A 26 16.28 -5.04 -14.34
N LEU A 27 15.59 -5.64 -13.37
CA LEU A 27 15.03 -7.00 -13.52
C LEU A 27 14.01 -7.02 -14.65
N LEU A 28 13.11 -6.04 -14.72
CA LEU A 28 12.11 -5.92 -15.79
C LEU A 28 12.75 -5.79 -17.17
N ALA A 29 13.81 -5.00 -17.30
CA ALA A 29 14.58 -4.88 -18.55
C ALA A 29 15.29 -6.18 -18.96
N ALA A 30 15.57 -7.07 -18.02
CA ALA A 30 16.21 -8.37 -18.24
C ALA A 30 15.20 -9.53 -18.39
N CYS A 31 13.90 -9.29 -18.19
CA CYS A 31 12.88 -10.32 -18.25
C CYS A 31 12.73 -10.84 -19.69
N SER A 32 12.84 -12.15 -19.85
CA SER A 32 12.53 -12.86 -21.11
C SER A 32 11.17 -13.55 -21.08
N ARG A 33 10.65 -13.84 -19.88
CA ARG A 33 9.34 -14.44 -19.66
C ARG A 33 8.34 -13.40 -19.20
N ARG A 34 7.10 -13.50 -19.70
CA ARG A 34 6.00 -12.60 -19.35
C ARG A 34 5.70 -12.60 -17.85
N GLU A 35 5.65 -13.77 -17.22
CA GLU A 35 5.35 -13.91 -15.79
C GLU A 35 6.37 -13.15 -14.94
N GLN A 36 7.66 -13.24 -15.28
CA GLN A 36 8.73 -12.48 -14.61
C GLN A 36 8.54 -10.98 -14.81
N ALA A 37 8.18 -10.56 -16.03
CA ALA A 37 7.93 -9.15 -16.31
C ALA A 37 6.70 -8.61 -15.56
N LEU A 38 5.64 -9.41 -15.41
CA LEU A 38 4.44 -9.08 -14.65
C LEU A 38 4.76 -8.87 -13.16
N GLU A 39 5.56 -9.75 -12.55
CA GLU A 39 5.94 -9.63 -11.14
C GLU A 39 6.90 -8.44 -10.91
N ALA A 40 7.81 -8.19 -11.85
CA ALA A 40 8.71 -7.05 -11.79
C ALA A 40 7.96 -5.71 -11.96
N SER A 41 6.98 -5.65 -12.86
CA SER A 41 6.08 -4.50 -13.01
C SER A 41 5.22 -4.26 -11.78
N LYS A 42 4.71 -5.32 -11.15
CA LYS A 42 3.99 -5.24 -9.88
C LYS A 42 4.90 -4.67 -8.78
N SER A 43 6.12 -5.20 -8.67
CA SER A 43 7.12 -4.72 -7.71
C SER A 43 7.43 -3.23 -7.91
N LEU A 44 7.55 -2.76 -9.16
CA LEU A 44 7.73 -1.35 -9.47
C LEU A 44 6.56 -0.48 -9.00
N LEU A 45 5.33 -0.92 -9.26
CA LEU A 45 4.13 -0.20 -8.83
C LEU A 45 4.10 -0.08 -7.30
N THR A 46 4.29 -1.19 -6.59
CA THR A 46 4.32 -1.22 -5.13
C THR A 46 5.42 -0.34 -4.54
N CYS A 47 6.65 -0.41 -5.07
CA CYS A 47 7.76 0.43 -4.61
C CYS A 47 7.46 1.91 -4.83
N ASN A 48 6.89 2.29 -5.98
CA ASN A 48 6.50 3.67 -6.26
C ASN A 48 5.46 4.17 -5.25
N ALA A 49 4.44 3.36 -4.94
CA ALA A 49 3.43 3.70 -3.95
C ALA A 49 4.05 3.88 -2.55
N ARG A 50 4.95 2.97 -2.13
CA ARG A 50 5.70 3.07 -0.86
C ARG A 50 6.55 4.33 -0.79
N ILE A 51 7.30 4.66 -1.85
CA ILE A 51 8.12 5.89 -1.91
C ILE A 51 7.24 7.13 -1.73
N LEU A 52 6.11 7.21 -2.45
CA LEU A 52 5.20 8.35 -2.36
C LEU A 52 4.59 8.49 -0.96
N ALA A 53 4.18 7.38 -0.33
CA ALA A 53 3.66 7.39 1.03
C ALA A 53 4.70 7.85 2.06
N LEU A 54 5.93 7.34 1.97
CA LEU A 54 7.02 7.73 2.86
C LEU A 54 7.45 9.20 2.65
N LEU A 55 7.48 9.68 1.41
CA LEU A 55 7.75 11.09 1.12
C LEU A 55 6.65 12.00 1.69
N SER A 56 5.38 11.60 1.56
CA SER A 56 4.26 12.32 2.16
C SER A 56 4.38 12.38 3.69
N GLN A 57 4.74 11.25 4.33
CA GLN A 57 5.01 11.18 5.77
C GLN A 57 6.11 12.16 6.19
N LEU A 58 7.25 12.12 5.49
CA LEU A 58 8.40 12.99 5.78
C LEU A 58 8.04 14.47 5.63
N GLN A 59 7.27 14.82 4.59
CA GLN A 59 6.78 16.18 4.39
C GLN A 59 5.85 16.61 5.53
N GLN A 60 4.98 15.73 6.02
CA GLN A 60 4.08 16.03 7.12
C GLN A 60 4.83 16.25 8.43
N MET A 61 5.80 15.39 8.75
CA MET A 61 6.65 15.53 9.93
C MET A 61 7.37 16.88 9.96
N ARG A 62 7.96 17.30 8.83
CA ARG A 62 8.62 18.60 8.71
C ARG A 62 7.66 19.78 8.88
N LYS A 63 6.44 19.68 8.35
CA LYS A 63 5.40 20.71 8.55
C LYS A 63 5.03 20.83 10.02
N ASP A 64 4.85 19.70 10.70
CA ASP A 64 4.47 19.68 12.12
C ASP A 64 5.58 20.27 12.99
N GLU A 65 6.86 20.00 12.69
CA GLU A 65 8.00 20.63 13.37
C GLU A 65 8.00 22.16 13.21
N ILE A 66 7.73 22.66 12.00
CA ILE A 66 7.66 24.10 11.73
C ILE A 66 6.50 24.72 12.53
N LEU A 67 5.33 24.10 12.53
CA LEU A 67 4.16 24.57 13.27
C LEU A 67 4.38 24.58 14.80
N GLN A 68 5.13 23.61 15.32
CA GLN A 68 5.53 23.58 16.73
C GLN A 68 6.48 24.75 17.05
N ARG A 69 7.43 25.07 16.17
CA ARG A 69 8.33 26.23 16.33
C ARG A 69 7.59 27.57 16.29
N VAL A 70 6.47 27.66 15.58
CA VAL A 70 5.61 28.85 15.48
C VAL A 70 4.64 28.98 16.69
N GLY A 71 4.72 28.08 17.68
CA GLY A 71 4.12 28.28 19.00
C GLY A 71 2.70 27.73 19.18
N ARG A 72 2.26 26.80 18.34
CA ARG A 72 0.99 26.09 18.57
C ARG A 72 1.20 25.06 19.69
N ARG A 73 0.64 25.30 20.88
CA ARG A 73 0.66 24.32 21.98
C ARG A 73 -0.05 23.03 21.51
N PRO A 74 0.53 21.84 21.71
CA PRO A 74 -0.20 20.60 21.53
C PRO A 74 -1.43 20.63 22.45
N SER A 75 -2.59 20.19 21.94
CA SER A 75 -3.71 19.84 22.82
C SER A 75 -3.21 18.81 23.82
N GLU A 76 -3.44 19.01 25.13
CA GLU A 76 -3.06 18.07 26.21
C GLU A 76 -3.92 16.78 26.21
N ASP A 77 -4.45 16.40 25.06
CA ASP A 77 -5.16 15.15 24.90
C ASP A 77 -4.13 14.03 24.77
N ALA A 78 -4.27 13.01 25.61
CA ALA A 78 -3.46 11.80 25.51
C ALA A 78 -3.58 11.21 24.08
N PRO A 79 -2.46 10.74 23.49
CA PRO A 79 -2.50 10.18 22.15
C PRO A 79 -3.47 8.99 22.11
N PRO A 80 -4.24 8.83 21.01
CA PRO A 80 -5.21 7.75 20.91
C PRO A 80 -4.50 6.40 20.99
N CYS A 81 -5.20 5.41 21.56
CA CYS A 81 -4.68 4.04 21.59
C CYS A 81 -4.53 3.52 20.16
N LEU A 82 -3.29 3.16 19.80
CA LEU A 82 -2.99 2.50 18.54
C LEU A 82 -3.36 1.02 18.61
N GLY A 83 -3.49 0.38 17.47
CA GLY A 83 -3.83 -1.03 17.37
C GLY A 83 -3.23 -1.69 16.15
N LYS A 84 -3.60 -2.94 15.98
CA LYS A 84 -3.32 -3.73 14.78
C LYS A 84 -4.59 -3.87 13.96
N VAL A 85 -4.48 -3.84 12.64
CA VAL A 85 -5.58 -4.13 11.72
C VAL A 85 -5.15 -5.28 10.83
N SER A 86 -5.98 -6.31 10.69
CA SER A 86 -5.72 -7.43 9.80
C SER A 86 -6.83 -7.58 8.76
N LEU A 87 -6.43 -7.72 7.50
CA LEU A 87 -7.30 -8.08 6.38
C LEU A 87 -7.00 -9.53 5.96
N SER A 88 -8.01 -10.38 5.89
CA SER A 88 -7.87 -11.76 5.41
C SER A 88 -9.08 -12.18 4.57
N ASP A 89 -9.00 -13.37 3.98
CA ASP A 89 -10.09 -13.97 3.20
C ASP A 89 -10.58 -13.06 2.06
N LEU A 90 -9.67 -12.34 1.39
CA LEU A 90 -10.03 -11.37 0.36
C LEU A 90 -10.47 -12.09 -0.93
N ARG A 91 -11.73 -11.88 -1.31
CA ARG A 91 -12.37 -12.48 -2.49
C ARG A 91 -13.14 -11.43 -3.29
N ILE A 92 -13.00 -11.42 -4.61
CA ILE A 92 -13.67 -10.47 -5.49
C ILE A 92 -14.47 -11.25 -6.53
N PRO A 93 -15.80 -11.31 -6.42
CA PRO A 93 -16.65 -12.03 -7.35
C PRO A 93 -16.63 -11.42 -8.76
N LEU A 94 -16.64 -12.31 -9.76
CA LEU A 94 -16.68 -12.00 -11.19
C LEU A 94 -18.10 -12.22 -11.75
N MET A 95 -18.45 -11.51 -12.82
CA MET A 95 -19.75 -11.55 -13.49
C MET A 95 -19.59 -11.76 -15.00
N TRP A 96 -19.08 -12.92 -15.40
CA TRP A 96 -18.98 -13.28 -16.82
C TRP A 96 -20.35 -13.33 -17.47
N LYS A 97 -20.49 -12.74 -18.67
CA LYS A 97 -21.71 -12.88 -19.46
C LYS A 97 -21.73 -14.24 -20.17
N ASP A 98 -22.91 -14.83 -20.38
CA ASP A 98 -23.03 -16.09 -21.15
C ASP A 98 -22.38 -15.95 -22.54
N SER A 99 -22.56 -14.79 -23.19
CA SER A 99 -21.92 -14.51 -24.47
C SER A 99 -20.40 -14.56 -24.41
N GLU A 100 -19.79 -14.23 -23.28
CA GLU A 100 -18.34 -14.32 -23.08
C GLU A 100 -17.92 -15.77 -22.79
N TYR A 101 -18.76 -16.54 -22.10
CA TYR A 101 -18.52 -17.97 -21.87
C TYR A 101 -18.52 -18.77 -23.18
N PHE A 102 -19.47 -18.48 -24.09
CA PHE A 102 -19.69 -19.28 -25.30
C PHE A 102 -18.97 -18.78 -26.57
N LYS A 103 -18.47 -17.54 -26.65
CA LYS A 103 -17.99 -16.97 -27.92
C LYS A 103 -16.55 -17.28 -28.37
N ASN A 104 -15.65 -17.81 -27.53
CA ASN A 104 -14.25 -18.02 -27.97
C ASN A 104 -13.81 -19.48 -27.85
N LYS A 105 -13.89 -20.22 -28.95
CA LYS A 105 -13.31 -21.58 -29.09
C LYS A 105 -11.76 -21.59 -29.18
N GLY A 106 -11.04 -20.69 -28.50
CA GLY A 106 -9.57 -20.71 -28.55
C GLY A 106 -8.80 -19.66 -27.75
N GLU A 107 -9.34 -18.45 -27.55
CA GLU A 107 -8.63 -17.38 -26.83
C GLU A 107 -9.29 -17.06 -25.48
N LEU A 108 -8.65 -17.56 -24.41
CA LEU A 108 -8.91 -17.10 -23.04
C LEU A 108 -8.21 -15.76 -22.86
N GLN A 109 -8.98 -14.66 -22.81
CA GLN A 109 -8.43 -13.40 -22.32
C GLN A 109 -7.98 -13.62 -20.87
N ARG A 110 -6.66 -13.59 -20.66
CA ARG A 110 -6.05 -13.69 -19.34
C ARG A 110 -5.67 -12.29 -18.90
N CYS A 111 -6.00 -11.94 -17.66
CA CYS A 111 -5.53 -10.73 -17.02
C CYS A 111 -4.71 -11.12 -15.79
N ALA A 112 -3.60 -10.43 -15.57
CA ALA A 112 -2.86 -10.53 -14.32
C ALA A 112 -3.41 -9.50 -13.33
N VAL A 113 -3.75 -9.92 -12.12
CA VAL A 113 -4.34 -9.05 -11.11
C VAL A 113 -3.62 -9.19 -9.77
N PHE A 114 -3.59 -8.09 -9.01
CA PHE A 114 -3.18 -8.09 -7.61
C PHE A 114 -3.83 -6.90 -6.90
N CYS A 115 -3.87 -6.94 -5.58
CA CYS A 115 -4.35 -5.84 -4.75
C CYS A 115 -3.18 -5.10 -4.10
N LEU A 116 -3.26 -3.76 -4.09
CA LEU A 116 -2.48 -2.91 -3.22
C LEU A 116 -3.33 -2.55 -1.99
N LEU A 117 -2.78 -2.80 -0.81
CA LEU A 117 -3.43 -2.63 0.49
C LEU A 117 -2.68 -1.55 1.26
N GLN A 118 -3.33 -0.41 1.51
CA GLN A 118 -2.72 0.74 2.17
C GLN A 118 -3.45 1.08 3.46
N CYS A 119 -2.73 1.14 4.58
CA CYS A 119 -3.23 1.69 5.84
C CYS A 119 -2.23 2.72 6.36
N GLY A 120 -2.58 4.01 6.27
CA GLY A 120 -1.65 5.09 6.58
C GLY A 120 -0.46 5.08 5.62
N THR A 121 0.74 4.89 6.16
CA THR A 121 2.00 4.84 5.39
C THR A 121 2.48 3.41 5.11
N GLU A 122 1.82 2.41 5.71
CA GLU A 122 2.09 1.00 5.45
C GLU A 122 1.35 0.56 4.19
N ILE A 123 2.10 0.00 3.24
CA ILE A 123 1.59 -0.48 1.96
C ILE A 123 2.07 -1.91 1.73
N HIS A 124 1.13 -2.81 1.53
CA HIS A 124 1.33 -4.21 1.20
C HIS A 124 0.69 -4.52 -0.14
N ASP A 125 1.20 -5.53 -0.82
CA ASP A 125 0.64 -6.09 -2.04
C ASP A 125 0.29 -7.55 -1.81
N THR A 126 -0.74 -8.04 -2.50
CA THR A 126 -1.09 -9.46 -2.52
C THR A 126 -0.28 -10.21 -3.57
N ASP A 127 -0.38 -11.54 -3.56
CA ASP A 127 0.11 -12.35 -4.67
C ASP A 127 -0.58 -11.99 -5.99
N LEU A 128 0.14 -12.25 -7.08
CA LEU A 128 -0.32 -12.06 -8.43
C LEU A 128 -1.15 -13.26 -8.87
N VAL A 129 -2.37 -13.00 -9.36
CA VAL A 129 -3.32 -14.01 -9.79
C VAL A 129 -3.61 -13.85 -11.29
N MET A 130 -3.58 -14.94 -12.03
CA MET A 130 -4.00 -14.98 -13.43
C MET A 130 -5.50 -15.27 -13.49
N VAL A 131 -6.27 -14.36 -14.08
CA VAL A 131 -7.72 -14.43 -14.18
C VAL A 131 -8.13 -14.74 -15.60
N ASP A 132 -8.94 -15.78 -15.76
CA ASP A 132 -9.64 -16.12 -17.00
C ASP A 132 -11.11 -16.47 -16.72
N ARG A 133 -11.83 -16.83 -17.79
CA ARG A 133 -13.26 -17.13 -17.76
C ARG A 133 -13.64 -18.36 -16.93
N THR A 134 -12.67 -19.14 -16.47
CA THR A 134 -12.93 -20.31 -15.62
C THR A 134 -13.11 -19.94 -14.15
N LEU A 135 -12.65 -18.75 -13.74
CA LEU A 135 -12.76 -18.29 -12.36
C LEU A 135 -14.10 -17.59 -12.13
N THR A 136 -14.79 -17.95 -11.05
CA THR A 136 -15.96 -17.19 -10.57
C THR A 136 -15.56 -16.03 -9.66
N ASP A 137 -14.36 -16.10 -9.08
CA ASP A 137 -13.87 -15.14 -8.11
C ASP A 137 -12.35 -15.03 -8.15
N ILE A 138 -11.84 -13.84 -7.84
CA ILE A 138 -10.44 -13.59 -7.59
C ILE A 138 -10.21 -13.77 -6.08
N CYS A 139 -9.42 -14.74 -5.68
CA CYS A 139 -9.09 -15.02 -4.28
C CYS A 139 -7.63 -14.69 -4.01
N PHE A 140 -7.37 -13.97 -2.92
CA PHE A 140 -6.01 -13.73 -2.43
C PHE A 140 -5.82 -14.47 -1.10
N GLU A 141 -4.82 -15.34 -1.08
CA GLU A 141 -4.51 -16.14 0.11
C GLU A 141 -3.72 -15.33 1.15
N GLY A 142 -3.89 -15.69 2.42
CA GLY A 142 -3.16 -15.11 3.53
C GLY A 142 -3.88 -13.96 4.24
N ALA A 143 -3.18 -13.41 5.24
CA ALA A 143 -3.63 -12.28 6.03
C ALA A 143 -2.58 -11.17 5.98
N THR A 144 -3.01 -9.95 5.73
CA THR A 144 -2.16 -8.76 5.78
C THR A 144 -2.36 -8.06 7.11
N LEU A 145 -1.27 -7.89 7.86
CA LEU A 145 -1.26 -7.21 9.15
C LEU A 145 -0.68 -5.81 8.99
N PHE A 146 -1.40 -4.83 9.51
CA PHE A 146 -0.94 -3.45 9.65
C PHE A 146 -0.74 -3.13 11.12
N ASP A 147 0.44 -2.63 11.45
CA ASP A 147 0.78 -2.23 12.81
C ASP A 147 0.51 -0.74 13.02
N GLN A 148 0.40 -0.32 14.29
CA GLN A 148 0.26 1.09 14.67
C GLN A 148 -0.92 1.83 14.02
N ALA A 149 -2.02 1.12 13.73
CA ALA A 149 -3.23 1.71 13.17
C ALA A 149 -3.95 2.58 14.23
N ALA A 150 -4.23 3.83 13.89
CA ALA A 150 -5.03 4.72 14.73
C ALA A 150 -6.52 4.32 14.71
N PRO A 151 -7.34 4.72 15.70
CA PRO A 151 -8.77 4.39 15.73
C PRO A 151 -9.55 4.86 14.50
N ALA A 152 -9.10 5.94 13.85
CA ALA A 152 -9.68 6.49 12.63
C ALA A 152 -8.99 5.98 11.35
N PHE A 153 -8.40 4.78 11.38
CA PHE A 153 -7.69 4.23 10.23
C PHE A 153 -8.58 4.17 8.98
N GLN A 154 -7.92 4.29 7.83
CA GLN A 154 -8.51 4.05 6.53
C GLN A 154 -7.64 3.03 5.81
N LEU A 155 -8.19 1.84 5.63
CA LEU A 155 -7.55 0.77 4.86
C LEU A 155 -8.07 0.84 3.43
N ARG A 156 -7.26 1.34 2.51
CA ARG A 156 -7.58 1.39 1.08
C ARG A 156 -7.18 0.07 0.42
N VAL A 157 -8.11 -0.54 -0.29
CA VAL A 157 -7.89 -1.73 -1.11
C VAL A 157 -8.05 -1.31 -2.57
N GLU A 158 -7.01 -1.51 -3.37
CA GLU A 158 -6.97 -1.17 -4.79
C GLU A 158 -6.67 -2.40 -5.63
N LEU A 159 -7.60 -2.81 -6.48
CA LEU A 159 -7.41 -3.90 -7.42
C LEU A 159 -6.78 -3.38 -8.70
N TYR A 160 -5.62 -3.89 -9.06
CA TYR A 160 -4.92 -3.59 -10.30
C TYR A 160 -5.04 -4.75 -11.29
N SER A 161 -5.09 -4.43 -12.57
CA SER A 161 -5.14 -5.40 -13.66
C SER A 161 -4.18 -5.01 -14.79
N SER A 162 -3.59 -6.02 -15.43
CA SER A 162 -2.82 -5.90 -16.66
C SER A 162 -3.31 -6.94 -17.67
N CYS A 163 -3.50 -6.53 -18.93
CA CYS A 163 -3.86 -7.47 -19.99
C CYS A 163 -2.69 -8.43 -20.26
N ALA A 164 -2.94 -9.73 -20.11
CA ALA A 164 -1.94 -10.74 -20.41
C ALA A 164 -1.97 -11.18 -21.89
N VAL A 165 -2.87 -10.63 -22.71
CA VAL A 165 -2.99 -11.01 -24.14
C VAL A 165 -2.06 -10.17 -24.99
N GLU A 166 -0.92 -10.76 -25.30
CA GLU A 166 -0.08 -10.45 -26.47
C GLU A 166 0.87 -11.64 -26.61
N GLU A 167 0.71 -12.42 -27.67
CA GLU A 167 1.73 -13.38 -28.09
C GLU A 167 3.05 -12.61 -28.20
N PHE A 168 4.03 -12.96 -27.39
CA PHE A 168 5.41 -12.61 -27.67
C PHE A 168 5.74 -13.26 -29.02
N SER A 169 5.60 -12.50 -30.11
CA SER A 169 6.24 -12.88 -31.36
C SER A 169 7.75 -12.86 -31.09
N PRO A 170 8.47 -14.00 -31.16
CA PRO A 170 9.92 -13.97 -31.07
C PRO A 170 10.45 -13.19 -32.28
N ALA A 171 11.29 -12.21 -31.99
CA ALA A 171 11.83 -11.22 -32.92
C ALA A 171 12.26 -11.77 -34.30
N ALA A 172 12.11 -10.94 -35.34
CA ALA A 172 12.95 -11.09 -36.52
C ALA A 172 14.43 -10.93 -36.13
N PRO A 173 15.35 -11.81 -36.58
CA PRO A 173 16.76 -11.72 -36.19
C PRO A 173 17.44 -10.56 -36.93
N GLY A 174 17.61 -9.43 -36.23
CA GLY A 174 18.52 -8.36 -36.65
C GLY A 174 19.99 -8.80 -36.48
N PRO A 175 20.92 -8.38 -37.36
CA PRO A 175 22.25 -8.97 -37.42
C PRO A 175 23.06 -8.65 -36.16
N ARG A 176 23.59 -9.71 -35.56
CA ARG A 176 24.57 -9.66 -34.46
C ARG A 176 25.76 -8.80 -34.88
N ARG A 177 25.98 -7.68 -34.20
CA ARG A 177 27.28 -7.02 -34.18
C ARG A 177 27.91 -7.22 -32.81
N ALA A 178 28.79 -8.20 -32.76
CA ALA A 178 29.82 -8.29 -31.75
C ALA A 178 30.80 -7.14 -31.96
N SER A 179 31.04 -6.35 -30.91
CA SER A 179 32.28 -5.61 -30.76
C SER A 179 32.62 -5.56 -29.28
N CYS A 180 33.40 -6.54 -28.85
CA CYS A 180 34.21 -6.43 -27.65
C CYS A 180 35.21 -5.29 -27.85
N LEU A 181 35.23 -4.33 -26.93
CA LEU A 181 36.43 -3.55 -26.61
C LEU A 181 36.49 -3.43 -25.09
N GLY A 182 37.60 -3.90 -24.53
CA GLY A 182 37.81 -4.04 -23.09
C GLY A 182 38.33 -2.78 -22.41
N GLY A 183 38.46 -2.93 -21.09
CA GLY A 183 39.44 -2.24 -20.24
C GLY A 183 39.10 -0.80 -19.82
N SER A 184 38.75 -0.59 -18.56
CA SER A 184 39.74 -0.17 -17.56
C SER A 184 39.11 0.01 -16.18
N VAL A 185 39.95 -0.22 -15.16
CA VAL A 185 39.74 -0.03 -13.73
C VAL A 185 39.68 1.46 -13.40
N GLY A 186 38.78 1.86 -12.50
CA GLY A 186 38.75 3.21 -11.93
C GLY A 186 37.91 3.28 -10.67
N CYS A 187 38.53 3.10 -9.52
CA CYS A 187 37.95 3.45 -8.22
C CYS A 187 37.82 4.98 -8.11
N SER A 188 36.64 5.50 -7.80
CA SER A 188 36.56 6.74 -7.00
C SER A 188 35.21 6.88 -6.29
N SER A 189 35.35 7.41 -5.08
CA SER A 189 34.38 7.61 -4.02
C SER A 189 33.49 8.84 -4.24
N GLY A 190 32.25 8.78 -3.75
CA GLY A 190 31.59 9.93 -3.13
C GLY A 190 30.72 10.84 -4.02
N LYS A 191 29.46 11.01 -3.56
CA LYS A 191 28.53 12.15 -3.78
C LYS A 191 27.90 12.30 -5.16
N LYS A 192 26.70 11.72 -5.36
CA LYS A 192 25.63 12.27 -6.22
C LYS A 192 24.22 11.97 -5.68
N ILE A 193 23.80 12.68 -4.63
CA ILE A 193 22.38 12.86 -4.29
C ILE A 193 22.05 14.35 -4.50
N ARG A 194 22.07 14.78 -5.77
CA ARG A 194 21.54 16.08 -6.23
C ARG A 194 21.38 16.05 -7.75
N ALA A 195 20.60 15.11 -8.24
CA ALA A 195 20.14 15.08 -9.64
C ALA A 195 18.65 14.69 -9.75
N ALA A 196 18.00 14.32 -8.64
CA ALA A 196 16.59 13.96 -8.59
C ALA A 196 15.66 15.12 -8.18
N PHE A 197 16.17 16.35 -8.02
CA PHE A 197 15.39 17.50 -7.52
C PHE A 197 15.17 18.63 -8.55
N GLU A 198 15.67 18.51 -9.78
CA GLU A 198 15.60 19.58 -10.81
C GLU A 198 14.77 19.20 -12.04
N SER A 199 13.85 18.24 -11.95
CA SER A 199 12.90 17.94 -13.04
C SER A 199 11.48 18.48 -12.82
N ALA A 200 11.33 19.50 -11.97
CA ALA A 200 10.04 20.14 -11.72
C ALA A 200 10.03 21.68 -11.90
N ALA A 201 11.13 22.28 -12.38
CA ALA A 201 11.20 23.72 -12.59
C ALA A 201 12.07 24.07 -13.81
N ALA A 202 11.52 23.93 -15.00
CA ALA A 202 12.08 24.55 -16.21
C ALA A 202 10.94 24.86 -17.20
N CYS A 203 10.08 25.80 -16.81
CA CYS A 203 9.25 26.55 -17.74
C CYS A 203 9.84 27.96 -17.81
N GLY A 204 10.66 28.24 -18.82
CA GLY A 204 11.33 29.53 -18.96
C GLY A 204 12.15 29.62 -20.25
N SER A 205 11.46 29.98 -21.34
CA SER A 205 11.89 30.63 -22.59
C SER A 205 13.38 30.61 -23.03
N GLY A 206 13.60 30.09 -24.25
CA GLY A 206 14.32 30.79 -25.33
C GLY A 206 15.86 30.64 -25.41
N GLY A 207 16.33 30.20 -26.58
CA GLY A 207 17.73 30.35 -27.01
C GLY A 207 18.31 29.09 -27.65
N GLY A 208 18.49 29.09 -28.97
CA GLY A 208 18.91 27.93 -29.75
C GLY A 208 20.33 27.44 -29.46
N ASN A 209 20.47 26.11 -29.42
CA ASN A 209 21.64 25.40 -29.90
C ASN A 209 21.25 23.95 -30.18
N ALA A 210 21.43 23.50 -31.42
CA ALA A 210 21.12 22.15 -31.86
C ALA A 210 22.13 21.15 -31.26
N GLY A 211 21.82 20.63 -30.08
CA GLY A 211 22.45 19.41 -29.57
C GLY A 211 21.98 18.18 -30.36
N PRO A 212 22.76 17.08 -30.38
CA PRO A 212 22.38 15.86 -31.09
C PRO A 212 21.00 15.36 -30.60
N PRO A 213 20.20 14.73 -31.48
CA PRO A 213 18.86 14.29 -31.13
C PRO A 213 18.93 13.38 -29.90
N LEU A 214 18.20 13.75 -28.85
CA LEU A 214 17.95 12.86 -27.73
C LEU A 214 17.38 11.55 -28.29
N PRO A 215 17.93 10.38 -27.91
CA PRO A 215 17.34 9.11 -28.32
C PRO A 215 15.86 9.07 -27.89
N PRO A 216 14.98 8.46 -28.69
CA PRO A 216 13.58 8.30 -28.31
C PRO A 216 13.50 7.65 -26.93
N PRO A 217 12.53 8.05 -26.08
CA PRO A 217 12.35 7.42 -24.78
C PRO A 217 12.27 5.90 -24.98
N PRO A 218 12.96 5.09 -24.14
CA PRO A 218 12.86 3.65 -24.26
C PRO A 218 11.37 3.27 -24.22
N ALA A 219 10.95 2.46 -25.19
CA ALA A 219 9.60 1.90 -25.27
C ALA A 219 9.19 1.35 -23.88
N PRO A 220 7.91 1.41 -23.50
CA PRO A 220 7.47 1.10 -22.14
C PRO A 220 8.02 -0.28 -21.74
N LEU A 221 8.93 -0.25 -20.77
CA LEU A 221 9.61 -1.42 -20.24
C LEU A 221 8.57 -2.26 -19.50
N GLY A 222 7.93 -3.19 -20.21
CA GLY A 222 7.12 -4.26 -19.61
C GLY A 222 5.61 -3.99 -19.42
N PRO A 223 4.89 -4.99 -18.88
CA PRO A 223 3.45 -4.92 -18.67
C PRO A 223 3.07 -3.75 -17.77
N LYS A 224 1.98 -3.06 -18.12
CA LYS A 224 1.46 -1.95 -17.33
C LYS A 224 0.23 -2.39 -16.54
N TYR A 225 0.22 -2.09 -15.26
CA TYR A 225 -0.94 -2.26 -14.41
C TYR A 225 -1.77 -0.99 -14.35
N HIS A 226 -3.08 -1.19 -14.37
CA HIS A 226 -4.07 -0.14 -14.32
C HIS A 226 -5.05 -0.42 -13.18
N LEU A 227 -5.49 0.64 -12.49
CA LEU A 227 -6.47 0.52 -11.43
C LEU A 227 -7.80 0.08 -12.03
N LEU A 228 -8.32 -1.04 -11.57
CA LEU A 228 -9.58 -1.63 -12.02
C LEU A 228 -10.72 -1.24 -11.09
N ALA A 229 -10.51 -1.32 -9.78
CA ALA A 229 -11.49 -0.96 -8.77
C ALA A 229 -10.82 -0.65 -7.43
N HIS A 230 -11.52 0.05 -6.54
CA HIS A 230 -11.04 0.28 -5.19
C HIS A 230 -12.17 0.40 -4.15
N THR A 231 -11.82 0.26 -2.88
CA THR A 231 -12.69 0.60 -1.75
C THR A 231 -11.87 1.04 -0.54
N THR A 232 -12.53 1.63 0.44
CA THR A 232 -11.89 2.10 1.68
C THR A 232 -12.62 1.55 2.89
N LEU A 233 -11.93 0.69 3.63
CA LEU A 233 -12.41 0.13 4.88
C LEU A 233 -12.01 1.00 6.08
N ARG A 234 -12.84 1.00 7.13
CA ARG A 234 -12.73 1.85 8.32
C ARG A 234 -13.14 1.05 9.55
N ILE A 235 -12.98 1.62 10.75
CA ILE A 235 -13.36 0.99 12.01
C ILE A 235 -14.80 0.45 12.03
N GLN A 236 -15.76 1.13 11.39
CA GLN A 236 -17.16 0.69 11.29
C GLN A 236 -17.35 -0.62 10.49
N HIS A 237 -16.36 -1.00 9.69
CA HIS A 237 -16.36 -2.24 8.91
C HIS A 237 -15.69 -3.40 9.66
N VAL A 238 -15.11 -3.15 10.85
CA VAL A 238 -14.52 -4.18 11.71
C VAL A 238 -15.63 -4.96 12.39
N GLN A 239 -15.71 -6.25 12.11
CA GLN A 239 -16.77 -7.13 12.62
C GLN A 239 -16.25 -8.56 12.69
N GLU A 240 -16.90 -9.38 13.51
CA GLU A 240 -16.58 -10.79 13.60
C GLU A 240 -17.11 -11.52 12.37
N GLY A 241 -16.20 -12.01 11.53
CA GLY A 241 -16.54 -12.84 10.37
C GLY A 241 -16.35 -12.17 9.01
N PHE A 242 -16.93 -12.83 8.00
CA PHE A 242 -16.77 -12.50 6.59
C PHE A 242 -17.87 -11.55 6.12
N LYS A 243 -17.51 -10.49 5.39
CA LYS A 243 -18.42 -9.40 5.02
C LYS A 243 -18.16 -8.92 3.61
N THR A 244 -19.24 -8.47 2.97
CA THR A 244 -19.24 -7.89 1.63
C THR A 244 -19.12 -6.37 1.72
N HIS A 245 -18.32 -5.79 0.84
CA HIS A 245 -18.04 -4.36 0.74
C HIS A 245 -18.11 -3.93 -0.72
N ASP A 246 -18.78 -2.82 -0.98
CA ASP A 246 -18.91 -2.29 -2.34
C ASP A 246 -17.55 -1.81 -2.87
N LEU A 247 -17.33 -2.04 -4.16
CA LEU A 247 -16.18 -1.56 -4.92
C LEU A 247 -16.60 -0.40 -5.81
N SER A 248 -15.80 0.67 -5.82
CA SER A 248 -15.88 1.70 -6.84
C SER A 248 -15.07 1.27 -8.06
N LEU A 249 -15.72 1.14 -9.21
CA LEU A 249 -15.08 0.74 -10.47
C LEU A 249 -14.35 1.94 -11.10
N ALA A 250 -13.12 1.71 -11.56
CA ALA A 250 -12.26 2.71 -12.19
C ALA A 250 -12.09 2.49 -13.71
N ALA A 251 -12.52 1.34 -14.23
CA ALA A 251 -12.42 0.99 -15.65
C ALA A 251 -13.73 0.46 -16.21
N THR A 252 -13.88 0.58 -17.53
CA THR A 252 -15.04 0.14 -18.32
C THR A 252 -14.66 -0.98 -19.29
N GLU A 253 -15.66 -1.64 -19.89
CA GLU A 253 -15.51 -2.73 -20.87
C GLU A 253 -14.57 -2.40 -22.04
N ASP A 254 -14.42 -1.12 -22.40
CA ASP A 254 -13.55 -0.66 -23.48
C ASP A 254 -12.04 -0.79 -23.18
N ASN A 255 -11.67 -1.06 -21.92
CA ASN A 255 -10.28 -1.14 -21.51
C ASN A 255 -9.73 -2.57 -21.67
N PRO A 256 -8.52 -2.75 -22.24
CA PRO A 256 -7.97 -4.10 -22.49
C PRO A 256 -7.65 -4.88 -21.21
N PHE A 257 -7.50 -4.19 -20.08
CA PHE A 257 -7.25 -4.75 -18.75
C PHE A 257 -8.54 -4.91 -17.92
N TRP A 258 -9.70 -4.63 -18.50
CA TRP A 258 -10.97 -4.74 -17.80
C TRP A 258 -11.32 -6.20 -17.48
N LEU A 259 -11.97 -6.40 -16.33
CA LEU A 259 -12.56 -7.67 -15.92
C LEU A 259 -14.01 -7.41 -15.46
N PRO A 260 -14.94 -8.34 -15.71
CA PRO A 260 -16.31 -8.19 -15.26
C PRO A 260 -16.39 -8.44 -13.76
N LEU A 261 -16.27 -7.39 -12.96
CA LEU A 261 -16.45 -7.47 -11.51
C LEU A 261 -17.93 -7.41 -11.16
N TYR A 262 -18.37 -8.15 -10.14
CA TYR A 262 -19.72 -8.03 -9.60
C TYR A 262 -19.98 -6.63 -8.97
N GLY A 263 -18.91 -5.89 -8.63
CA GLY A 263 -18.99 -4.58 -8.00
C GLY A 263 -18.87 -4.61 -6.48
N ASN A 264 -18.50 -5.75 -5.91
CA ASN A 264 -18.17 -5.89 -4.50
C ASN A 264 -16.93 -6.76 -4.29
N MET A 265 -16.39 -6.69 -3.09
CA MET A 265 -15.40 -7.62 -2.58
C MET A 265 -15.91 -8.18 -1.26
N CYS A 266 -15.36 -9.31 -0.84
CA CYS A 266 -15.62 -9.89 0.44
C CYS A 266 -14.31 -10.13 1.18
N CYS A 267 -14.31 -9.89 2.49
CA CYS A 267 -13.14 -10.11 3.33
C CYS A 267 -13.52 -10.23 4.80
N ARG A 268 -12.56 -10.64 5.62
CA ARG A 268 -12.59 -10.50 7.08
C ARG A 268 -11.68 -9.34 7.47
N LEU A 269 -12.25 -8.36 8.18
CA LEU A 269 -11.51 -7.24 8.74
C LEU A 269 -11.57 -7.29 10.26
N ALA A 270 -10.42 -7.49 10.89
CA ALA A 270 -10.29 -7.47 12.34
C ALA A 270 -9.37 -6.31 12.78
N ALA A 271 -9.66 -5.75 13.95
CA ALA A 271 -8.80 -4.76 14.58
C ALA A 271 -8.62 -5.10 16.06
N GLN A 272 -7.39 -4.95 16.56
CA GLN A 272 -7.02 -5.20 17.94
C GLN A 272 -6.27 -3.98 18.50
N PRO A 273 -6.96 -3.10 19.25
CA PRO A 273 -6.32 -2.04 20.02
C PRO A 273 -5.31 -2.60 21.03
N VAL A 274 -4.18 -1.92 21.23
CA VAL A 274 -3.14 -2.33 22.19
C VAL A 274 -3.72 -2.42 23.61
N CYS A 275 -4.64 -1.53 23.97
CA CYS A 275 -5.31 -1.51 25.28
C CYS A 275 -6.13 -2.77 25.60
N MET A 276 -6.42 -3.62 24.61
CA MET A 276 -7.05 -4.92 24.86
C MET A 276 -6.08 -5.97 25.41
N THR A 277 -4.79 -5.80 25.16
CA THR A 277 -3.76 -6.80 25.48
C THR A 277 -2.75 -6.32 26.52
N GLN A 278 -2.62 -5.00 26.67
CA GLN A 278 -1.63 -4.38 27.54
C GLN A 278 -2.26 -3.22 28.33
N PRO A 279 -1.87 -3.00 29.60
CA PRO A 279 -2.27 -1.81 30.35
C PRO A 279 -1.64 -0.56 29.70
N VAL A 280 -2.47 0.34 29.17
CA VAL A 280 -1.99 1.57 28.50
C VAL A 280 -2.04 2.79 29.43
N THR A 281 -2.87 2.75 30.48
CA THR A 281 -2.97 3.84 31.46
C THR A 281 -3.33 3.28 32.83
N SER A 282 -2.66 3.75 33.87
CA SER A 282 -2.95 3.46 35.27
C SER A 282 -3.12 4.76 36.04
N GLY A 283 -4.13 4.86 36.89
CA GLY A 283 -4.36 6.05 37.70
C GLY A 283 -5.40 5.82 38.79
N HIS A 284 -5.54 6.82 39.66
CA HIS A 284 -6.51 6.79 40.75
C HIS A 284 -7.85 7.34 40.25
N LEU A 285 -8.89 6.52 40.31
CA LEU A 285 -10.25 6.93 39.98
C LEU A 285 -10.95 7.40 41.26
N ARG A 286 -11.30 8.69 41.33
CA ARG A 286 -12.07 9.24 42.45
C ARG A 286 -13.55 8.96 42.22
N VAL A 287 -14.02 7.82 42.71
CA VAL A 287 -15.44 7.46 42.65
C VAL A 287 -16.20 8.28 43.68
N LYS A 288 -17.10 9.17 43.24
CA LYS A 288 -18.08 9.81 44.13
C LYS A 288 -19.15 8.78 44.49
N VAL A 289 -18.93 8.05 45.57
CA VAL A 289 -19.97 7.26 46.24
C VAL A 289 -20.73 8.16 47.23
N PRO A 290 -22.06 8.05 47.33
CA PRO A 290 -22.85 8.83 48.30
C PRO A 290 -22.57 8.45 49.77
N PHE A 291 -21.69 7.48 50.05
CA PHE A 291 -21.25 7.12 51.40
C PHE A 291 -19.74 6.89 51.48
N VAL A 292 -19.15 7.39 52.57
CA VAL A 292 -17.71 7.61 52.79
C VAL A 292 -17.00 6.29 53.16
N PHE A 293 -16.25 5.71 52.23
CA PHE A 293 -15.07 4.90 52.52
C PHE A 293 -14.01 5.14 51.44
N PRO A 294 -12.72 5.27 51.78
CA PRO A 294 -11.65 5.28 50.79
C PRO A 294 -11.54 3.88 50.16
N VAL A 295 -11.84 3.78 48.87
CA VAL A 295 -11.74 2.52 48.11
C VAL A 295 -10.47 2.57 47.27
N ASN A 296 -9.57 1.60 47.44
CA ASN A 296 -8.51 1.34 46.47
C ASN A 296 -9.14 0.64 45.26
N VAL A 297 -9.19 1.33 44.13
CA VAL A 297 -9.69 0.77 42.87
C VAL A 297 -8.49 0.41 42.01
N HIS A 298 -8.22 -0.89 41.87
CA HIS A 298 -7.34 -1.39 40.81
C HIS A 298 -8.16 -1.50 39.52
N ILE A 299 -7.81 -0.69 38.51
CA ILE A 299 -8.41 -0.76 37.19
C ILE A 299 -7.86 -2.01 36.50
N LEU A 300 -8.66 -3.07 36.45
CA LEU A 300 -8.40 -4.20 35.56
C LEU A 300 -9.15 -3.94 34.25
N THR A 301 -8.38 -3.89 33.16
CA THR A 301 -8.76 -4.02 31.75
C THR A 301 -10.22 -3.73 31.33
N SER A 302 -10.41 -2.72 30.49
CA SER A 302 -11.62 -2.62 29.66
C SER A 302 -11.48 -3.45 28.38
N ARG A 303 -12.36 -4.42 28.16
CA ARG A 303 -12.57 -5.00 26.82
C ARG A 303 -13.56 -4.10 26.06
N PRO A 304 -13.14 -3.35 25.03
CA PRO A 304 -14.09 -2.79 24.08
C PRO A 304 -14.79 -3.95 23.34
N ARG A 305 -16.09 -3.81 23.04
CA ARG A 305 -16.75 -4.70 22.08
C ARG A 305 -16.21 -4.36 20.69
N LEU A 306 -16.07 -5.38 19.83
CA LEU A 306 -15.65 -5.20 18.43
C LEU A 306 -16.54 -4.13 17.76
N GLY A 307 -15.96 -3.05 17.23
CA GLY A 307 -16.68 -1.99 16.51
C GLY A 307 -16.91 -0.67 17.27
N GLU A 308 -16.51 -0.55 18.54
CA GLU A 308 -16.64 0.71 19.29
C GLU A 308 -15.35 1.56 19.26
N SER A 309 -15.50 2.85 18.92
CA SER A 309 -14.41 3.84 18.91
C SER A 309 -14.12 4.46 20.28
N ARG A 310 -14.88 4.10 21.32
CA ARG A 310 -14.72 4.59 22.69
C ARG A 310 -14.50 3.42 23.63
N CYS A 311 -13.33 3.36 24.26
CA CYS A 311 -13.15 2.60 25.50
C CYS A 311 -13.87 3.39 26.60
N PRO A 312 -14.92 2.82 27.24
CA PRO A 312 -14.69 2.33 28.60
C PRO A 312 -15.59 1.14 29.00
N VAL A 313 -15.01 0.09 29.55
CA VAL A 313 -15.68 -0.76 30.53
C VAL A 313 -14.71 -0.91 31.69
N LEU A 314 -14.88 -0.09 32.73
CA LEU A 314 -14.12 -0.22 33.96
C LEU A 314 -14.56 -1.53 34.64
N SER A 315 -13.65 -2.50 34.79
CA SER A 315 -13.91 -3.65 35.66
C SER A 315 -13.34 -3.37 37.05
N PHE A 316 -14.19 -3.51 38.07
CA PHE A 316 -13.87 -3.23 39.46
C PHE A 316 -13.62 -4.55 40.18
N SER A 317 -12.40 -4.74 40.72
CA SER A 317 -12.12 -5.81 41.67
C SER A 317 -12.23 -5.28 43.09
N TRP A 318 -12.87 -6.05 43.98
CA TRP A 318 -13.11 -5.70 45.37
C TRP A 318 -12.21 -6.57 46.26
N GLU A 319 -11.28 -5.95 46.97
CA GLU A 319 -10.62 -6.58 48.13
C GLU A 319 -11.07 -5.83 49.39
N ARG A 320 -11.68 -6.55 50.33
CA ARG A 320 -11.87 -6.05 51.70
C ARG A 320 -10.56 -6.30 52.44
N SER A 321 -9.95 -5.23 52.94
CA SER A 321 -8.94 -5.32 54.01
C SER A 321 -9.59 -5.73 55.32
#